data_AF-A0A5C4W427-F1
#
_entry.id   AF-A0A5C4W427-F1
#
_cell.length_a   1.000
_cell.length_b   1.000
_cell.length_c   1.000
_cell.angle_alpha   90.00
_cell.angle_beta   90.00
_cell.angle_gamma   90.00
#
_symmetry.space_group_name_H-M   'P 1'
#
loop_
_entity.id
_entity.type
_entity.pdbx_description
1 polymer ?
#
loop_
_entity_poly.entity_id
_entity_poly.type
_entity_poly.pdbx_seq_one_letter_code
_entity_poly.pdbx_strand_id
1 'polypeptide(L)' 'MTTKDELRQVEEDLDRLRAENRDLRDQVSDIGATDQVEISAMISQADEQEELIAQLERRRDTLRQRLQAEGT' A
#
# COMPACT_ATOMS: atom_id res chain seq x y z
N MET A 1 -8.48 12.04 17.32
CA MET A 1 -7.27 11.80 16.51
C MET A 1 -6.96 13.09 15.78
N THR A 2 -5.72 13.57 15.80
CA THR A 2 -5.33 14.82 15.10
C THR A 2 -4.99 14.56 13.64
N THR A 3 -4.98 15.58 12.78
CA THR A 3 -4.54 15.48 11.37
C THR A 3 -3.11 14.91 11.28
N LYS A 4 -2.25 15.24 12.25
CA LYS A 4 -0.88 14.71 12.36
C LYS A 4 -0.84 13.23 12.76
N ASP A 5 -1.68 12.81 13.71
CA ASP A 5 -1.79 11.40 14.11
C ASP A 5 -2.32 10.54 12.97
N GLU A 6 -3.33 11.03 12.25
CA GLU A 6 -3.90 10.35 11.09
C GLU A 6 -2.88 10.22 9.95
N LEU A 7 -2.12 11.30 9.67
CA LEU A 7 -1.06 11.25 8.67
C LEU A 7 0.00 10.20 9.01
N ARG A 8 0.45 10.17 10.27
CA ARG A 8 1.43 9.19 10.75
C ARG A 8 0.91 7.76 10.58
N GLN A 9 -0.34 7.50 10.95
CA GLN A 9 -0.95 6.18 10.78
C GLN A 9 -0.99 5.75 9.30
N VAL A 10 -1.39 6.66 8.40
CA VAL A 10 -1.43 6.38 6.96
C VAL A 10 -0.04 6.12 6.39
N GLU A 11 0.98 6.86 6.85
CA GLU A 11 2.38 6.63 6.45
C GLU A 11 2.91 5.29 6.95
N GLU A 12 2.62 4.91 8.20
CA GLU A 12 2.98 3.60 8.77
C GLU A 12 2.30 2.43 8.01
N ASP A 13 1.02 2.57 7.66
CA ASP A 13 0.28 1.55 6.92
C ASP A 13 0.76 1.44 5.46
N LEU A 14 1.13 2.55 4.83
CA LEU A 14 1.75 2.55 3.49
C LEU A 14 3.09 1.81 3.49
N ASP A 15 3.94 2.07 4.48
CA ASP A 15 5.24 1.42 4.59
C ASP A 15 5.10 -0.10 4.81
N ARG A 16 4.13 -0.51 5.64
CA ARG A 16 3.80 -1.92 5.86
C ARG A 16 3.32 -2.60 4.56
N LEU A 17 2.33 -2.01 3.89
CA LEU A 17 1.76 -2.58 2.66
C LEU A 17 2.79 -2.70 1.54
N ARG A 18 3.70 -1.73 1.41
CA ARG A 18 4.78 -1.79 0.42
C ARG A 18 5.80 -2.90 0.71
N ALA A 19 6.08 -3.15 2.00
CA ALA A 19 6.93 -4.27 2.40
C ALA A 19 6.26 -5.61 2.08
N GLU A 20 4.99 -5.78 2.46
CA GLU A 20 4.20 -6.98 2.17
C GLU A 20 4.11 -7.25 0.65
N ASN A 21 3.93 -6.20 -0.17
CA ASN A 21 3.89 -6.33 -1.62
C ASN A 21 5.22 -6.83 -2.20
N ARG A 22 6.35 -6.35 -1.67
CA ARG A 22 7.69 -6.80 -2.08
C ARG A 22 7.87 -8.27 -1.71
N ASP A 23 7.53 -8.65 -0.49
CA ASP A 23 7.66 -10.03 -0.01
C ASP A 23 6.79 -11.01 -0.81
N LEU A 24 5.58 -10.58 -1.23
CA LEU A 24 4.72 -11.37 -2.11
C LEU A 24 5.33 -11.54 -3.50
N ARG A 25 5.89 -10.49 -4.10
CA ARG A 25 6.54 -10.58 -5.41
C ARG A 25 7.78 -11.48 -5.39
N ASP A 26 8.54 -11.44 -4.30
CA ASP A 26 9.67 -12.34 -4.10
C ASP A 26 9.20 -13.80 -4.02
N GLN A 27 8.10 -14.08 -3.30
CA GLN A 27 7.47 -15.41 -3.26
C GLN A 27 6.94 -15.86 -4.64
N VAL A 28 6.32 -14.97 -5.43
CA VAL A 28 5.89 -15.29 -6.81
C VAL A 28 7.08 -15.74 -7.65
N SER A 29 8.23 -15.06 -7.50
CA SER A 29 9.44 -15.39 -8.26
C SER A 29 10.01 -16.77 -7.92
N ASP A 30 9.74 -17.29 -6.73
CA ASP A 30 10.18 -18.60 -6.27
C ASP A 30 9.20 -19.73 -6.63
N ILE A 31 7.93 -19.41 -6.93
CA ILE A 31 6.94 -20.38 -7.41
C ILE A 31 7.25 -20.74 -8.85
N GLY A 32 7.58 -22.01 -9.08
CA GLY A 32 7.92 -22.54 -10.41
C GLY A 32 6.78 -22.38 -11.43
N ALA A 33 7.14 -22.28 -12.71
CA ALA A 33 6.26 -21.95 -13.84
C ALA A 33 5.07 -22.90 -14.12
N THR A 34 4.77 -23.86 -13.25
CA THR A 34 3.77 -24.92 -13.46
C THR A 34 2.41 -24.65 -12.80
N ASP A 35 2.29 -23.72 -11.84
CA ASP A 35 1.05 -23.50 -11.10
C ASP A 35 0.30 -22.21 -11.54
N GLN A 36 -0.26 -22.23 -12.76
CA GLN A 36 -0.96 -21.07 -13.35
C GLN A 36 -2.14 -20.53 -12.50
N VAL A 37 -2.81 -21.39 -11.74
CA VAL A 37 -3.91 -20.98 -10.85
C VAL A 37 -3.37 -20.15 -9.68
N GLU A 38 -2.26 -20.57 -9.10
CA GLU A 38 -1.60 -19.88 -7.98
C GLU A 38 -1.02 -18.54 -8.44
N ILE A 39 -0.36 -18.51 -9.61
CA ILE A 39 0.12 -17.27 -10.24
C ILE A 39 -1.03 -16.28 -10.48
N SER A 40 -2.17 -16.75 -10.99
CA SER A 40 -3.32 -15.87 -11.26
C SER A 40 -3.91 -15.28 -9.98
N ALA A 41 -4.00 -16.07 -8.91
CA ALA A 41 -4.46 -15.60 -7.61
C ALA A 41 -3.51 -14.54 -7.02
N MET A 42 -2.20 -14.74 -7.14
CA MET A 42 -1.20 -13.78 -6.67
C MET A 42 -1.20 -12.47 -7.46
N ILE A 43 -1.43 -12.51 -8.78
CA ILE A 43 -1.58 -11.30 -9.60
C ILE A 43 -2.80 -10.51 -9.13
N SER A 44 -3.98 -11.15 -8.98
CA SER A 44 -5.18 -10.46 -8.50
C SER A 44 -4.97 -9.86 -7.11
N GLN A 45 -4.29 -10.57 -6.20
CA GLN A 45 -3.95 -10.05 -4.88
C GLN A 45 -2.99 -8.86 -4.93
N ALA A 46 -2.04 -8.85 -5.88
CA ALA A 46 -1.13 -7.73 -6.08
C ALA A 46 -1.87 -6.49 -6.61
N ASP A 47 -2.78 -6.66 -7.58
CA ASP A 47 -3.60 -5.58 -8.14
C ASP A 47 -4.48 -4.92 -7.06
N GLU A 48 -5.13 -5.72 -6.21
CA GLU A 48 -5.94 -5.22 -5.08
C GLU A 48 -5.10 -4.40 -4.10
N GLN A 49 -3.87 -4.84 -3.81
CA GLN A 49 -2.97 -4.08 -2.94
C GLN A 49 -2.47 -2.79 -3.58
N GLU A 50 -2.20 -2.78 -4.89
CA GLU A 50 -1.84 -1.55 -5.61
C GLU A 50 -2.97 -0.51 -5.54
N GLU A 51 -4.22 -0.95 -5.66
CA GLU A 51 -5.38 -0.07 -5.50
C GLU A 51 -5.50 0.50 -4.07
N LEU A 52 -5.27 -0.33 -3.05
CA LEU A 52 -5.28 0.11 -1.65
C LEU A 52 -4.16 1.13 -1.37
N ILE A 53 -2.95 0.88 -1.87
CA ILE A 53 -1.81 1.80 -1.75
C ILE A 53 -2.16 3.15 -2.40
N ALA A 54 -2.70 3.14 -3.62
CA ALA A 54 -3.08 4.38 -4.32
C ALA A 54 -4.13 5.19 -3.54
N GLN A 55 -5.09 4.52 -2.89
CA GLN A 55 -6.08 5.19 -2.03
C GLN A 55 -5.44 5.83 -0.79
N LEU A 56 -4.54 5.11 -0.12
CA LEU A 56 -3.82 5.62 1.05
C LEU A 56 -2.90 6.79 0.68
N GLU A 57 -2.25 6.77 -0.49
CA GLU A 57 -1.43 7.88 -0.97
C GLU A 57 -2.26 9.15 -1.21
N ARG A 58 -3.44 9.04 -1.85
CA ARG A 58 -4.36 10.18 -2.01
C ARG A 58 -4.80 10.76 -0.66
N ARG A 59 -5.06 9.88 0.32
CA ARG A 59 -5.43 10.30 1.68
C ARG A 59 -4.26 11.02 2.37
N ARG A 60 -3.04 10.48 2.28
CA ARG A 60 -1.82 11.10 2.79
C ARG A 60 -1.64 12.51 2.22
N ASP A 61 -1.80 12.67 0.91
CA ASP A 61 -1.62 13.95 0.23
C ASP A 61 -2.68 14.98 0.68
N THR A 62 -3.92 14.54 0.86
CA THR A 62 -5.00 15.37 1.44
C THR A 62 -4.67 15.80 2.88
N LEU A 63 -4.18 14.90 3.71
CA LEU A 63 -3.80 15.20 5.09
C LEU A 63 -2.62 16.16 5.17
N ARG A 64 -1.62 16.03 4.28
CA ARG A 64 -0.51 16.97 4.16
C ARG A 64 -0.98 18.38 3.78
N GLN A 65 -1.91 18.49 2.84
CA GLN A 65 -2.50 19.78 2.48
C GLN A 65 -3.24 20.43 3.65
N ARG A 66 -4.01 19.64 4.42
CA ARG A 66 -4.70 20.13 5.63
C ARG A 66 -3.71 20.63 6.68
N LEU A 67 -2.66 19.88 6.97
CA LEU A 67 -1.62 20.30 7.93
C LEU A 67 -0.92 21.59 7.50
N GLN A 68 -0.66 21.77 6.20
CA GLN A 68 -0.09 23.02 5.69
C GLN A 68 -1.06 24.19 5.92
N ALA A 69 -2.35 24.01 5.62
CA ALA A 69 -3.37 25.03 5.84
C ALA A 69 -3.58 25.38 7.33
N GLU A 70 -3.47 24.40 8.23
CA GLU A 70 -3.57 24.60 9.69
C GLU A 70 -2.37 25.35 10.28
N GLY A 71 -1.21 25.30 9.61
CA GLY A 71 0.02 25.98 10.02
C GLY A 71 0.23 27.37 9.43
N THR A 72 -0.73 27.89 8.66
CA THR A 72 -0.70 29.24 8.04
C THR A 72 -1.57 30.21 8.84
#